data_AF-A0A7C2QKI6-F1
#
_entry.id   AF-A0A7C2QKI6-F1
#
_cell.length_a   1.000
_cell.length_b   1.000
_cell.length_c   1.000
_cell.angle_alpha   90.00
_cell.angle_beta   90.00
_cell.angle_gamma   90.00
#
_symmetry.space_group_name_H-M   'P 1'
#
loop_
_entity.id
_entity.type
_entity.pdbx_description
1 polymer ?
#
loop_
_entity_poly.entity_id
_entity_poly.type
_entity_poly.pdbx_seq_one_letter_code
_entity_poly.pdbx_strand_id
1 'polypeptide(L)' 'MVMLSRLFGVEKPVIGMLHVPALPGAPGFGGDWAQVRARVLADAEALAEGGVDGFLLENFG' A
#
# COMPACT_ATOMS: atom_id res chain seq x y z
N MET A 1 -24.58 3.88 11.70
CA MET A 1 -23.56 3.46 10.73
C MET A 1 -22.39 4.43 10.83
N VAL A 2 -21.23 3.95 11.28
CA VAL A 2 -20.01 4.77 11.42
C VAL A 2 -19.40 5.06 10.04
N MET A 3 -18.54 6.08 9.91
CA MET A 3 -17.96 6.45 8.60
C MET A 3 -17.23 5.30 7.92
N LEU A 4 -16.52 4.47 8.69
CA LEU A 4 -15.72 3.37 8.14
C LEU A 4 -16.57 2.30 7.46
N SER A 5 -17.72 1.91 8.02
CA SER A 5 -18.59 0.92 7.38
C SER A 5 -19.28 1.45 6.12
N ARG A 6 -19.45 2.77 5.99
CA ARG A 6 -19.89 3.39 4.72
C ARG A 6 -18.81 3.36 3.64
N LEU A 7 -17.54 3.47 4.02
CA LEU A 7 -16.43 3.51 3.07
C LEU A 7 -16.07 2.10 2.57
N PHE A 8 -15.99 1.12 3.47
CA PHE A 8 -15.50 -0.23 3.16
C PHE A 8 -16.59 -1.29 3.02
N GLY A 9 -17.84 -0.99 3.40
CA GLY A 9 -18.93 -1.97 3.35
C GLY A 9 -18.85 -3.07 4.43
N VAL A 10 -17.86 -3.00 5.32
CA VAL A 10 -17.65 -3.93 6.44
C VAL A 10 -17.54 -3.17 7.77
N GLU A 11 -17.94 -3.82 8.87
CA GLU A 11 -17.89 -3.21 10.21
C GLU A 11 -16.45 -3.08 10.76
N LYS A 12 -15.54 -3.95 10.32
CA LYS A 12 -14.14 -4.00 10.78
C LYS A 12 -13.20 -4.17 9.59
N PRO A 13 -12.84 -3.08 8.89
CA PRO A 13 -11.97 -3.17 7.74
C PRO A 13 -10.54 -3.56 8.12
N VAL A 14 -9.93 -4.41 7.31
CA VAL A 14 -8.51 -4.76 7.34
C VAL A 14 -7.79 -3.87 6.34
N ILE A 15 -6.78 -3.14 6.81
CA ILE A 15 -5.96 -2.26 5.97
C ILE A 15 -4.58 -2.89 5.76
N GLY A 16 -4.24 -3.19 4.50
CA GLY A 16 -2.93 -3.70 4.12
C GLY A 16 -1.90 -2.56 4.00
N MET A 17 -0.69 -2.79 4.50
CA MET A 17 0.40 -1.82 4.38
C MET A 17 1.19 -2.04 3.09
N LEU A 18 1.32 -0.99 2.28
CA LEU A 18 2.19 -0.95 1.10
C LEU A 18 3.48 -0.23 1.48
N HIS A 19 4.58 -0.97 1.50
CA HIS A 19 5.89 -0.42 1.83
C HIS A 19 6.57 0.09 0.56
N VAL A 20 6.63 1.41 0.41
CA VAL A 20 7.27 2.03 -0.75
C VAL A 20 8.79 1.97 -0.56
N PRO A 21 9.56 1.44 -1.53
CA PRO A 21 11.03 1.51 -1.51
C PRO A 21 11.55 2.96 -1.42
N ALA A 22 12.85 3.11 -1.18
CA ALA A 22 13.49 4.43 -1.17
C ALA A 22 13.11 5.27 -2.40
N LEU A 23 12.75 6.53 -2.18
CA LEU A 23 12.31 7.48 -3.20
C LEU A 23 13.42 8.48 -3.55
N PRO A 24 13.31 9.26 -4.64
CA PRO A 24 14.31 10.27 -4.96
C PRO A 24 14.61 11.19 -3.78
N GLY A 25 15.90 11.31 -3.45
CA GLY A 25 16.39 12.08 -2.32
C GLY A 25 16.70 11.25 -1.07
N ALA A 26 16.20 10.01 -0.98
CA ALA A 26 16.55 9.09 0.11
C ALA A 26 17.80 8.26 -0.23
N PRO A 27 18.65 7.93 0.77
CA PRO A 27 19.68 6.90 0.62
C PRO A 27 19.07 5.58 0.13
N GLY A 28 19.69 4.94 -0.86
CA GLY A 28 19.21 3.67 -1.40
C GLY A 28 18.21 3.78 -2.55
N PHE A 29 17.83 4.99 -2.98
CA PHE A 29 17.07 5.12 -4.23
C PHE A 29 17.95 4.73 -5.43
N GLY A 30 17.58 3.65 -6.12
CA GLY A 30 18.32 3.09 -7.25
C GLY A 30 18.19 3.85 -8.57
N GLY A 31 17.50 5.00 -8.60
CA GLY A 31 17.28 5.79 -9.82
C GLY A 31 16.16 5.29 -10.72
N ASP A 32 15.43 4.25 -10.32
CA ASP A 32 14.40 3.59 -11.14
C ASP A 32 13.00 3.69 -10.51
N TRP A 33 12.20 4.62 -11.00
CA TRP A 33 10.79 4.77 -10.60
C TRP A 33 9.89 3.63 -11.05
N ALA A 34 10.21 2.97 -12.17
CA ALA A 34 9.40 1.85 -12.66
C ALA A 34 9.54 0.66 -11.71
N GLN A 35 10.74 0.43 -11.18
CA GLN A 35 10.97 -0.58 -10.14
C GLN A 35 10.19 -0.29 -8.85
N VAL A 36 10.21 0.96 -8.37
CA VAL A 36 9.42 1.38 -7.19
C VAL A 36 7.94 1.07 -7.40
N ARG A 37 7.39 1.49 -8.56
CA ARG A 37 6.00 1.25 -8.91
C ARG A 37 5.68 -0.25 -8.99
N ALA A 38 6.54 -1.03 -9.65
CA ALA A 38 6.35 -2.47 -9.77
C ALA A 38 6.31 -3.16 -8.41
N ARG A 39 7.18 -2.76 -7.47
CA ARG A 39 7.18 -3.32 -6.12
C ARG A 39 5.89 -3.00 -5.35
N VAL A 40 5.45 -1.75 -5.36
CA VAL A 40 4.22 -1.34 -4.67
C VAL A 40 2.99 -2.04 -5.25
N LEU A 41 2.95 -2.24 -6.57
CA LEU A 41 1.85 -2.95 -7.23
C LEU A 41 1.84 -4.44 -6.88
N ALA A 42 3.00 -5.10 -6.82
CA ALA A 42 3.10 -6.50 -6.42
C ALA A 42 2.60 -6.72 -4.98
N ASP A 43 2.96 -5.82 -4.05
CA ASP A 43 2.44 -5.87 -2.67
C ASP A 43 0.92 -5.65 -2.65
N ALA A 44 0.40 -4.70 -3.44
CA ALA A 44 -1.03 -4.41 -3.53
C ALA A 44 -1.84 -5.58 -4.10
N GLU A 45 -1.34 -6.24 -5.14
CA GLU A 45 -1.95 -7.45 -5.72
C GLU A 45 -2.03 -8.57 -4.68
N ALA A 46 -0.92 -8.87 -4.00
CA ALA A 46 -0.89 -9.93 -2.98
C ALA A 46 -1.85 -9.65 -1.80
N LEU A 47 -1.92 -8.39 -1.35
CA LEU A 47 -2.84 -7.99 -0.28
C LEU A 47 -4.31 -8.01 -0.74
N ALA A 48 -4.60 -7.59 -1.98
CA ALA A 48 -5.93 -7.67 -2.56
C ALA A 48 -6.42 -9.13 -2.66
N GLU A 49 -5.56 -10.03 -3.14
CA GLU A 49 -5.83 -11.47 -3.19
C GLU A 49 -6.03 -12.06 -1.80
N GLY A 50 -5.33 -11.52 -0.79
CA GLY A 50 -5.51 -11.85 0.62
C GLY A 50 -6.80 -11.31 1.26
N GLY A 51 -7.57 -10.48 0.55
CA GLY A 51 -8.88 -9.99 1.00
C GLY A 51 -8.82 -8.79 1.95
N VAL A 52 -7.80 -7.93 1.86
CA VAL A 52 -7.83 -6.65 2.58
C VAL A 52 -8.90 -5.72 2.00
N ASP A 53 -9.50 -4.88 2.84
CA ASP A 53 -10.56 -3.94 2.45
C ASP A 53 -9.99 -2.63 1.88
N GLY A 54 -8.73 -2.32 2.17
CA GLY A 54 -8.03 -1.14 1.67
C GLY A 54 -6.53 -1.17 1.91
N PHE A 55 -5.87 -0.13 1.40
CA PHE A 55 -4.42 0.02 1.51
C PHE A 55 -4.03 1.29 2.25
N LEU A 56 -2.92 1.21 2.98
CA LEU A 56 -2.18 2.35 3.49
C LEU A 56 -0.81 2.37 2.81
N LEU A 57 -0.50 3.47 2.14
CA LEU A 57 0.80 3.65 1.49
C LEU A 57 1.75 4.37 2.44
N GLU A 58 2.93 3.79 2.65
CA GLU A 58 3.93 4.32 3.56
C GLU A 58 5.30 4.40 2.86
N ASN A 59 5.99 5.51 3.11
CA ASN A 59 7.37 5.73 2.68
C ASN A 59 8.22 6.16 3.89
N PHE A 60 8.55 5.19 4.73
CA PHE A 60 9.29 5.27 5.99
C PHE A 60 10.76 4.87 5.80
N GLY A 61 11.19 4.69 4.55
CA GLY A 61 12.58 4.43 4.15
C GLY A 61 13.48 5.64 4.33
#